data_AF-A0A510IDV3-F1
#
_entry.id   AF-A0A510IDV3-F1
#
_cell.length_a   1.000
_cell.length_b   1.000
_cell.length_c   1.000
_cell.angle_alpha   90.00
_cell.angle_beta   90.00
_cell.angle_gamma   90.00
#
_symmetry.space_group_name_H-M   'P 1'
#
loop_
_entity.id
_entity.type
_entity.pdbx_description
1 polymer ?
#
loop_
_entity_poly.entity_id
_entity_poly.type
_entity_poly.pdbx_seq_one_letter_code
_entity_poly.pdbx_strand_id
1 'polypeptide(L)'
;MAKALKIESGHYLNMDHVVKFLLASDSIEIILSIDTFPIFHIGIEGKTGYAECFVSVEEFHRIKRELCDYMGIDEPTALVD
;
A
#
# COMPACT_ATOMS: atom_id res chain seq x y z
N MET A 1 -3.72 -1.98 19.90
CA MET A 1 -2.54 -2.77 19.45
C MET A 1 -2.13 -2.14 18.14
N ALA A 2 -0.89 -1.66 18.03
CA ALA A 2 -0.41 -1.10 16.76
C ALA A 2 -0.41 -2.20 15.70
N LYS A 3 -1.13 -1.99 14.59
CA LYS A 3 -1.16 -2.95 13.49
C LYS A 3 -0.03 -2.60 12.52
N ALA A 4 0.84 -3.56 12.22
CA ALA A 4 1.93 -3.38 11.27
C ALA A 4 1.57 -4.06 9.95
N LEU A 5 1.63 -3.30 8.86
CA LEU A 5 1.50 -3.80 7.50
C LEU A 5 2.87 -4.24 7.01
N LYS A 6 3.03 -5.53 6.70
CA LYS A 6 4.24 -6.03 6.07
C LYS A 6 4.25 -5.62 4.60
N ILE A 7 5.30 -4.93 4.16
CA ILE A 7 5.48 -4.56 2.74
C ILE A 7 6.38 -5.59 2.06
N GLU A 8 7.56 -5.81 2.62
CA GLU A 8 8.52 -6.83 2.19
C GLU A 8 9.29 -7.37 3.40
N SER A 9 10.25 -8.26 3.18
CA SER A 9 11.06 -8.81 4.27
C SER A 9 11.87 -7.72 4.97
N GLY A 10 11.59 -7.47 6.25
CA GLY A 10 12.28 -6.45 7.04
C GLY A 10 11.71 -5.03 6.89
N HIS A 11 10.70 -4.83 6.06
CA HIS A 11 10.06 -3.53 5.86
C HIS A 11 8.59 -3.59 6.29
N TYR A 12 8.28 -2.85 7.35
CA TYR A 12 6.95 -2.78 7.95
C TYR A 12 6.49 -1.34 8.05
N LEU A 13 5.21 -1.12 7.76
CA LEU A 13 4.56 0.17 7.86
C LEU A 13 3.58 0.14 9.03
N ASN A 14 3.64 1.15 9.90
CA ASN A 14 2.71 1.25 11.02
C ASN A 14 1.36 1.77 10.53
N MET A 15 0.34 0.91 10.58
CA MET A 15 -1.00 1.22 10.06
C MET A 15 -1.72 2.30 10.88
N ASP A 16 -1.34 2.51 12.15
CA ASP A 16 -1.91 3.58 12.98
C ASP A 16 -1.58 4.98 12.41
N HIS A 17 -0.54 5.08 11.57
CA HIS A 17 -0.17 6.33 10.90
C HIS A 17 -0.81 6.49 9.52
N VAL A 18 -1.47 5.47 8.97
CA VAL A 18 -2.11 5.55 7.64
C VAL A 18 -3.35 6.41 7.74
N VAL A 19 -3.32 7.56 7.07
CA VAL A 19 -4.46 8.50 7.00
C VAL A 19 -5.33 8.19 5.79
N LYS A 20 -4.68 7.88 4.66
CA LYS A 20 -5.33 7.63 3.38
C LYS A 20 -4.41 6.75 2.53
N PHE A 21 -4.98 6.05 1.56
CA PHE A 21 -4.23 5.46 0.47
C PHE A 21 -4.95 5.67 -0.87
N LEU A 22 -4.20 5.63 -1.96
CA LEU A 22 -4.70 5.66 -3.32
C LEU A 22 -4.25 4.38 -4.02
N LEU A 23 -5.17 3.79 -4.77
CA LEU A 23 -4.93 2.57 -5.54
C LEU A 23 -4.88 2.94 -7.02
N ALA A 24 -3.73 2.71 -7.65
CA ALA A 24 -3.58 2.72 -9.09
C ALA A 24 -3.47 1.28 -9.62
N SER A 25 -3.50 1.11 -10.93
CA SER A 25 -3.44 -0.22 -11.57
C SER A 25 -2.13 -0.97 -11.29
N ASP A 26 -1.06 -0.24 -10.98
CA ASP A 26 0.29 -0.79 -10.80
C ASP A 26 1.05 -0.24 -9.60
N SER A 27 0.40 0.58 -8.78
CA SER A 27 0.99 1.18 -7.59
C SER A 27 -0.04 1.44 -6.48
N ILE A 28 0.44 1.45 -5.24
CA ILE A 28 -0.31 1.89 -4.05
C ILE A 28 0.44 3.08 -3.49
N GLU A 29 -0.25 4.20 -3.35
CA GLU A 29 0.25 5.38 -2.64
C GLU A 29 -0.35 5.38 -1.23
N ILE A 30 0.48 5.40 -0.19
CA ILE A 30 0.07 5.43 1.21
C ILE A 30 0.43 6.79 1.78
N ILE A 31 -0.56 7.49 2.31
CA ILE A 31 -0.40 8.80 2.94
C ILE A 31 -0.39 8.60 4.46
N LEU A 32 0.72 8.99 5.09
CA LEU A 32 1.00 8.85 6.51
C LEU A 32 0.82 10.19 7.24
N SER A 33 0.46 10.13 8.53
CA SER A 33 0.34 11.30 9.42
C SER A 33 1.68 11.86 9.93
N ILE A 34 2.82 11.34 9.46
CA ILE A 34 4.16 11.72 9.91
C ILE A 34 4.75 12.84 9.04
N ASP A 35 5.35 13.86 9.67
CA ASP A 35 5.83 15.07 9.00
C ASP A 35 7.06 14.85 8.08
N THR A 36 7.87 13.81 8.32
CA THR A 36 9.16 13.65 7.62
C THR A 36 9.03 12.96 6.27
N PHE A 37 8.11 12.00 6.14
CA PHE A 37 7.82 11.28 4.88
C PHE A 37 6.33 10.96 4.85
N PRO A 38 5.50 11.92 4.40
CA PRO A 38 4.06 11.78 4.48
C PRO A 38 3.48 10.86 3.40
N ILE A 39 4.30 10.41 2.43
CA ILE A 39 3.83 9.59 1.30
C ILE A 39 4.81 8.43 1.09
N PHE A 40 4.26 7.23 0.88
CA PHE A 40 5.01 6.00 0.61
C PHE A 40 4.36 5.25 -0.56
N HIS A 41 5.11 4.98 -1.62
CA HIS A 41 4.63 4.31 -2.83
C HIS A 41 5.16 2.89 -2.94
N ILE A 42 4.25 1.97 -3.24
CA ILE A 42 4.53 0.56 -3.49
C ILE A 42 4.21 0.29 -4.94
N GLY A 43 5.22 -0.10 -5.72
CA GLY A 43 5.07 -0.49 -7.11
C GLY A 43 5.03 -2.00 -7.30
N ILE A 44 4.51 -2.45 -8.44
CA ILE A 44 4.64 -3.84 -8.88
C ILE A 44 5.99 -4.02 -9.60
N GLU A 45 6.70 -5.11 -9.29
CA GLU A 45 7.93 -5.51 -10.00
C GLU A 45 7.77 -5.49 -11.53
N GLY A 46 8.76 -4.93 -12.23
CA GLY A 46 8.75 -4.80 -13.70
C GLY A 46 8.09 -3.53 -14.24
N LYS A 47 7.56 -2.66 -13.38
CA LYS A 47 7.02 -1.34 -13.75
C LYS A 47 8.10 -0.26 -13.69
N THR A 48 7.97 0.76 -14.53
CA THR A 48 8.95 1.86 -14.66
C THR A 48 8.56 3.12 -13.90
N GLY A 49 7.43 3.12 -13.19
CA GLY A 49 7.00 4.23 -12.33
C GLY A 49 7.90 4.37 -11.12
N TYR A 50 7.91 5.57 -10.52
CA TYR A 50 8.59 5.79 -9.24
C TYR A 50 7.87 5.03 -8.13
N ALA A 51 8.63 4.29 -7.32
CA ALA A 51 8.16 3.69 -6.07
C ALA A 51 9.31 3.55 -5.08
N GLU A 52 9.01 3.70 -3.78
CA GLU A 52 9.97 3.45 -2.70
C GLU A 52 10.34 1.97 -2.60
N CYS A 53 9.39 1.08 -2.91
CA CYS A 53 9.63 -0.36 -2.98
C CYS A 53 8.85 -1.01 -4.13
N PHE A 54 9.41 -2.10 -4.66
CA PHE A 54 8.75 -2.94 -5.65
C PHE A 54 8.46 -4.31 -5.05
N VAL A 55 7.23 -4.79 -5.24
CA VAL A 55 6.78 -6.09 -4.72
C VAL A 55 6.19 -6.93 -5.86
N SER A 56 6.12 -8.24 -5.65
CA SER A 56 5.44 -9.13 -6.59
C SER A 56 3.96 -8.78 -6.68
N VAL A 57 3.30 -9.17 -7.78
CA VAL A 57 1.85 -8.98 -7.96
C VAL A 57 1.04 -9.61 -6.83
N GLU A 58 1.47 -10.77 -6.32
CA GLU A 58 0.81 -11.46 -5.20
C GLU A 58 0.88 -10.63 -3.91
N GLU A 59 2.07 -10.12 -3.58
CA GLU A 59 2.27 -9.26 -2.40
C GLU A 59 1.53 -7.93 -2.56
N PHE A 60 1.49 -7.37 -3.77
CA PHE A 60 0.71 -6.16 -4.07
C PHE A 60 -0.78 -6.34 -3.73
N HIS A 61 -1.39 -7.44 -4.20
CA HIS A 61 -2.80 -7.74 -3.89
C HIS A 61 -3.02 -8.05 -2.40
N ARG A 62 -2.05 -8.71 -1.73
CA ARG A 62 -2.10 -8.93 -0.27
C ARG A 62 -2.12 -7.59 0.49
N ILE A 63 -1.18 -6.70 0.19
CA ILE A 63 -1.04 -5.39 0.81
C ILE A 63 -2.31 -4.55 0.58
N LYS A 64 -2.82 -4.53 -0.66
CA LYS A 64 -4.07 -3.85 -1.01
C LYS A 64 -5.23 -4.32 -0.14
N ARG A 65 -5.41 -5.64 -0.01
CA ARG A 65 -6.48 -6.24 0.81
C ARG A 65 -6.33 -5.87 2.28
N GLU A 66 -5.13 -5.98 2.84
CA GLU A 66 -4.89 -5.65 4.25
C GLU A 66 -5.15 -4.18 4.58
N LEU A 67 -4.84 -3.27 3.64
CA LEU A 67 -5.16 -1.84 3.74
C LEU A 67 -6.67 -1.60 3.72
N CYS A 68 -7.38 -2.21 2.77
CA CYS A 68 -8.85 -2.14 2.68
C CYS A 68 -9.52 -2.68 3.95
N ASP A 69 -9.13 -3.88 4.39
CA ASP A 69 -9.65 -4.54 5.60
C ASP A 69 -9.42 -3.69 6.85
N TYR A 70 -8.26 -3.06 6.96
CA TYR A 70 -7.94 -2.22 8.12
C TYR A 70 -8.75 -0.93 8.17
N MET A 71 -8.92 -0.29 7.01
CA MET A 71 -9.69 0.96 6.90
C MET A 71 -11.20 0.71 6.90
N GLY A 72 -11.63 -0.56 6.87
CA GLY A 72 -13.04 -0.94 6.81
C GLY A 72 -13.72 -0.49 5.53
N ILE A 73 -12.95 -0.39 4.43
CA ILE A 73 -13.46 0.00 3.11
C ILE A 73 -13.48 -1.21 2.20
N ASP A 74 -14.54 -1.33 1.41
CA ASP A 74 -14.60 -2.34 0.37
C ASP A 74 -13.47 -2.08 -0.64
N GLU A 75 -12.77 -3.14 -1.03
CA GLU A 75 -11.79 -3.06 -2.11
C GLU A 75 -12.51 -2.49 -3.33
N PRO A 76 -12.03 -1.38 -3.93
CA PRO A 76 -12.67 -0.86 -5.12
C PRO A 76 -12.64 -1.98 -6.16
N THR A 77 -13.84 -2.49 -6.48
CA THR A 77 -14.05 -3.44 -7.56
C THR A 77 -13.65 -2.69 -8.81
N ALA A 78 -12.37 -2.73 -9.15
CA ALA A 78 -11.91 -2.37 -10.47
C ALA A 78 -12.56 -3.42 -11.38
N LEU A 79 -13.75 -3.07 -11.89
CA LEU A 79 -14.26 -3.61 -13.13
C LEU A 79 -13.17 -3.31 -14.16
N VAL A 80 -12.31 -4.30 -14.36
CA VAL A 80 -11.47 -4.42 -15.54
C VAL A 80 -12.44 -4.52 -16.72
N ASP A 81 -12.57 -3.44 -17.49
CA ASP A 81 -12.97 -3.49 -18.90
C ASP A 81 -11.75 -3.90 -19.74
#